data_AF-C3ZLJ4-F1
#
_entry.id   AF-C3ZLJ4-F1
#
_cell.length_a   1.000
_cell.length_b   1.000
_cell.length_c   1.000
_cell.angle_alpha   90.00
_cell.angle_beta   90.00
_cell.angle_gamma   90.00
#
_symmetry.space_group_name_H-M   'P 1'
#
loop_
_entity.id
_entity.type
_entity.pdbx_description
1 polymer ?
#
loop_
_entity_poly.entity_id
_entity_poly.type
_entity_poly.pdbx_seq_one_letter_code
_entity_poly.pdbx_strand_id
1 'polypeptide(L)'
;MSLRTLPLLFINLGGEMMYILDQRLRAQNIPPDKAKKVLHDIVGTMFNRRFMDELFKPQEAYSKKAMRTVFDRLAHASIMRLNSASMDKLYDLMTMAFKYQVSLCLRPSDIMLVTLNHMDALRTFVEEAPAIKAQVDNVFRLLITVSTNQDVS
;
A
#
# COMPACT_ATOMS: atom_id res chain seq x y z
N MET A 1 9.64 -16.67 -11.48
CA MET A 1 9.56 -15.52 -10.55
C MET A 1 8.92 -16.01 -9.26
N SER A 2 9.30 -15.46 -8.10
CA SER A 2 8.72 -15.88 -6.81
C SER A 2 7.21 -15.64 -6.77
N LEU A 3 6.44 -16.67 -6.39
CA LEU A 3 4.96 -16.66 -6.35
C LEU A 3 4.39 -15.86 -5.16
N ARG A 4 5.26 -15.30 -4.31
CA ARG A 4 4.88 -14.53 -3.11
C ARG A 4 5.33 -13.06 -3.14
N THR A 5 5.84 -12.59 -4.27
CA THR A 5 6.32 -11.21 -4.41
C THR A 5 5.17 -10.20 -4.50
N LEU A 6 4.00 -10.61 -4.99
CA LEU A 6 2.90 -9.71 -5.28
C LEU A 6 2.35 -8.97 -4.04
N PRO A 7 2.09 -9.62 -2.89
CA PRO A 7 1.68 -8.92 -1.67
C PRO A 7 2.67 -7.85 -1.22
N LEU A 8 3.96 -8.17 -1.22
CA LEU A 8 5.00 -7.21 -0.83
C LEU A 8 5.02 -6.03 -1.79
N LEU A 9 5.04 -6.28 -3.10
CA LEU A 9 5.05 -5.21 -4.10
C LEU A 9 3.82 -4.30 -3.97
N PHE A 10 2.63 -4.89 -3.80
CA PHE A 10 1.38 -4.15 -3.67
C PHE A 10 1.36 -3.29 -2.41
N ILE A 11 1.74 -3.84 -1.25
CA ILE A 11 1.73 -3.11 0.03
C ILE A 11 2.73 -1.97 0.02
N ASN A 12 3.95 -2.19 -0.49
CA ASN A 12 4.95 -1.13 -0.55
C ASN A 12 4.53 0.01 -1.49
N LEU A 13 4.03 -0.32 -2.70
CA LEU A 13 3.51 0.71 -3.61
C LEU A 13 2.29 1.43 -3.01
N GLY A 14 1.41 0.71 -2.32
CA GLY A 14 0.28 1.28 -1.60
C GLY A 14 0.71 2.23 -0.49
N GLY A 15 1.76 1.88 0.25
CA GLY A 15 2.39 2.75 1.25
C GLY A 15 2.92 4.05 0.64
N GLU A 16 3.68 3.96 -0.45
CA GLU A 16 4.17 5.13 -1.18
C GLU A 16 3.03 6.00 -1.72
N MET A 17 1.96 5.38 -2.24
CA MET A 17 0.77 6.11 -2.67
C MET A 17 0.18 6.92 -1.51
N MET A 18 0.04 6.31 -0.34
CA MET A 18 -0.53 6.95 0.84
C MET A 18 0.34 8.09 1.36
N TYR A 19 1.67 7.95 1.36
CA TYR A 19 2.58 9.05 1.68
C TYR A 19 2.42 10.24 0.73
N ILE A 20 2.42 9.98 -0.58
CA ILE A 20 2.30 11.04 -1.59
C ILE A 20 0.93 11.73 -1.48
N LEU A 21 -0.14 10.97 -1.26
CA LEU A 21 -1.48 11.54 -1.12
C LEU A 21 -1.62 12.37 0.17
N ASP A 22 -1.14 11.89 1.32
CA ASP A 22 -1.15 12.66 2.57
C ASP A 22 -0.38 13.98 2.42
N GLN A 23 0.83 13.93 1.84
CA GLN A 23 1.63 15.13 1.56
C GLN A 23 0.90 16.11 0.64
N ARG A 24 0.24 15.63 -0.43
CA ARG A 24 -0.53 16.48 -1.36
C ARG A 24 -1.74 17.12 -0.70
N LEU A 25 -2.49 16.36 0.11
CA LEU A 25 -3.66 16.86 0.83
C LEU A 25 -3.26 17.96 1.83
N ARG A 26 -2.14 17.78 2.53
CA ARG A 26 -1.56 18.79 3.42
C ARG A 26 -1.09 20.03 2.66
N ALA A 27 -0.37 19.86 1.55
CA ALA A 27 0.13 20.96 0.74
C ALA A 27 -1.00 21.82 0.13
N GLN A 28 -2.16 21.22 -0.13
CA GLN A 28 -3.36 21.91 -0.60
C GLN A 28 -4.22 22.48 0.53
N ASN A 29 -3.79 22.36 1.80
CA ASN A 29 -4.54 22.78 2.99
C ASN A 29 -5.96 22.21 3.03
N ILE A 30 -6.14 20.95 2.62
CA ILE A 30 -7.45 20.28 2.71
C ILE A 30 -7.82 20.14 4.20
N PRO A 31 -9.09 20.42 4.59
CA PRO A 31 -9.53 20.27 5.97
C PRO A 31 -9.21 18.87 6.53
N PRO A 32 -8.72 18.77 7.77
CA PRO A 32 -8.21 17.51 8.32
C PRO A 32 -9.25 16.39 8.28
N ASP A 33 -10.52 16.69 8.55
CA ASP A 33 -11.59 15.68 8.52
C ASP A 33 -11.83 15.13 7.11
N LYS A 34 -11.73 15.99 6.09
CA LYS A 34 -11.86 15.56 4.67
C LYS A 34 -10.64 14.76 4.24
N ALA A 35 -9.45 15.20 4.62
CA ALA A 35 -8.21 14.49 4.33
C ALA A 35 -8.22 13.09 4.96
N LYS A 36 -8.56 12.99 6.26
CA LYS A 36 -8.73 11.72 6.97
C LYS A 36 -9.74 10.81 6.27
N LYS A 37 -10.90 11.34 5.88
CA LYS A 37 -11.90 10.56 5.15
C LYS A 37 -11.35 9.97 3.84
N VAL A 38 -10.62 10.78 3.05
CA VAL A 38 -9.96 10.30 1.83
C VAL A 38 -8.98 9.17 2.15
N LEU A 39 -8.11 9.33 3.15
CA LEU A 39 -7.14 8.31 3.52
C LEU A 39 -7.80 7.04 4.04
N HIS A 40 -8.82 7.17 4.89
CA HIS A 40 -9.60 6.05 5.42
C HIS A 40 -10.30 5.25 4.31
N ASP A 41 -10.96 5.93 3.35
CA ASP A 41 -11.65 5.27 2.25
C ASP A 41 -10.68 4.45 1.38
N ILE A 42 -9.49 4.99 1.11
CA ILE A 42 -8.45 4.30 0.33
C ILE A 42 -7.90 3.11 1.09
N VAL A 43 -7.50 3.29 2.36
CA VAL A 43 -6.94 2.20 3.18
C VAL A 43 -7.97 1.10 3.42
N GLY A 44 -9.23 1.44 3.72
CA GLY A 44 -10.31 0.46 3.90
C GLY A 44 -10.61 -0.35 2.64
N THR A 45 -10.48 0.26 1.46
CA THR A 45 -10.61 -0.47 0.19
C THR A 45 -9.37 -1.33 -0.08
N MET A 46 -8.18 -0.80 0.19
CA MET A 46 -6.89 -1.46 -0.04
C MET A 46 -6.71 -2.71 0.83
N PHE A 47 -7.14 -2.67 2.09
CA PHE A 47 -7.04 -3.77 3.05
C PHE A 47 -8.33 -4.58 3.20
N ASN A 48 -9.24 -4.49 2.22
CA ASN A 48 -10.43 -5.32 2.24
C ASN A 48 -10.06 -6.80 2.32
N ARG A 49 -10.66 -7.52 3.28
CA ARG A 49 -10.33 -8.92 3.55
C ARG A 49 -10.37 -9.81 2.31
N ARG A 50 -11.42 -9.69 1.47
CA ARG A 50 -11.55 -10.54 0.27
C ARG A 50 -10.43 -10.26 -0.73
N PHE A 51 -10.08 -8.99 -0.90
CA PHE A 51 -9.01 -8.61 -1.80
C PHE A 51 -7.65 -9.10 -1.30
N MET A 52 -7.38 -8.94 0.00
CA MET A 52 -6.11 -9.39 0.60
C MET A 52 -6.00 -10.92 0.63
N ASP A 53 -7.08 -11.65 0.91
CA ASP A 53 -7.10 -13.11 0.86
C ASP A 53 -6.75 -13.63 -0.55
N GLU A 54 -7.25 -12.99 -1.62
CA GLU A 54 -6.87 -13.32 -3.00
C GLU A 54 -5.44 -12.88 -3.34
N LEU A 55 -5.01 -11.71 -2.86
CA LEU A 55 -3.68 -11.17 -3.12
C LEU A 55 -2.56 -12.08 -2.56
N PHE A 56 -2.77 -12.63 -1.37
CA PHE A 56 -1.82 -13.49 -0.67
C PHE A 56 -1.77 -14.94 -1.18
N LYS A 57 -2.67 -15.34 -2.09
CA LYS A 57 -2.53 -16.64 -2.77
C LYS A 57 -1.26 -16.65 -3.61
N PRO A 58 -0.53 -17.79 -3.67
CA PRO A 58 0.63 -17.92 -4.55
C PRO A 58 0.23 -17.66 -6.01
N GLN A 59 0.73 -16.59 -6.60
CA GLN A 59 0.40 -16.19 -7.97
C GLN A 59 1.53 -15.36 -8.58
N GLU A 60 1.55 -15.27 -9.91
CA GLU A 60 2.50 -14.40 -10.58
C GLU A 60 2.23 -12.93 -10.27
N ALA A 61 3.31 -12.14 -10.28
CA ALA A 61 3.18 -10.70 -10.13
C ALA A 61 2.36 -10.12 -11.30
N TYR A 62 1.49 -9.17 -10.98
CA TYR A 62 0.72 -8.44 -11.98
C TYR A 62 1.65 -7.69 -12.94
N SER A 63 1.23 -7.57 -14.20
CA SER A 63 1.90 -6.69 -15.16
C SER A 63 1.84 -5.23 -14.68
N LYS A 64 2.76 -4.39 -15.15
CA LYS A 64 2.76 -2.94 -14.85
C LYS A 64 1.39 -2.30 -15.17
N LYS A 65 0.76 -2.70 -16.28
CA LYS A 65 -0.55 -2.20 -16.69
C LYS A 65 -1.65 -2.64 -15.71
N ALA A 66 -1.64 -3.91 -15.29
CA ALA A 66 -2.61 -4.43 -14.33
C ALA A 66 -2.46 -3.78 -12.95
N MET A 67 -1.23 -3.68 -12.42
CA MET A 67 -0.95 -2.98 -11.15
C MET A 67 -1.44 -1.53 -11.19
N ARG A 68 -1.16 -0.81 -12.28
CA ARG A 68 -1.62 0.56 -12.44
C ARG A 68 -3.13 0.69 -12.42
N THR A 69 -3.85 -0.20 -13.10
CA THR A 69 -5.33 -0.21 -13.07
C THR A 69 -5.87 -0.46 -11.66
N VAL A 70 -5.21 -1.30 -10.86
CA VAL A 70 -5.61 -1.51 -9.46
C VAL A 70 -5.44 -0.23 -8.65
N PHE A 71 -4.30 0.45 -8.75
CA PHE A 71 -4.07 1.71 -8.02
C PHE A 71 -4.95 2.87 -8.48
N ASP A 72 -5.28 2.94 -9.77
CA ASP A 72 -6.25 3.90 -10.29
C ASP A 72 -7.62 3.72 -9.63
N ARG A 73 -8.11 2.47 -9.56
CA ARG A 73 -9.36 2.15 -8.87
C ARG A 73 -9.31 2.45 -7.37
N LEU A 74 -8.17 2.23 -6.71
CA LEU A 74 -8.00 2.52 -5.29
C LEU A 74 -8.03 4.02 -5.01
N ALA A 75 -7.31 4.84 -5.79
CA ALA A 75 -7.32 6.29 -5.62
C ALA A 75 -8.75 6.87 -5.75
N HIS A 76 -9.52 6.34 -6.70
CA HIS A 76 -10.89 6.77 -6.99
C HIS A 76 -11.97 6.05 -6.16
N ALA A 77 -11.58 5.19 -5.21
CA ALA A 77 -12.49 4.63 -4.20
C ALA A 77 -12.92 5.70 -3.19
N SER A 78 -12.10 6.74 -3.00
CA SER A 78 -12.44 7.90 -2.18
C SER A 78 -13.22 8.97 -2.97
N ILE A 79 -13.67 10.00 -2.26
CA ILE A 79 -14.27 11.20 -2.89
C ILE A 79 -13.28 12.00 -3.76
N MET A 80 -11.97 11.81 -3.57
CA MET A 80 -10.93 12.51 -4.33
C MET A 80 -11.01 12.12 -5.81
N ARG A 81 -10.92 13.11 -6.71
CA ARG A 81 -10.92 12.88 -8.16
C ARG A 81 -9.58 13.32 -8.75
N LEU A 82 -8.73 12.36 -9.08
CA LEU A 82 -7.51 12.58 -9.84
C LEU A 82 -7.82 12.51 -11.34
N ASN A 83 -7.32 13.46 -12.12
CA ASN A 83 -7.30 13.35 -13.57
C ASN A 83 -6.20 12.38 -14.02
N SER A 84 -6.26 11.92 -15.27
CA SER A 84 -5.30 10.95 -15.82
C SER A 84 -3.86 11.42 -15.66
N ALA A 85 -3.54 12.67 -16.03
CA ALA A 85 -2.17 13.19 -15.90
C ALA A 85 -1.64 13.18 -14.45
N SER A 86 -2.52 13.41 -13.46
CA SER A 86 -2.16 13.39 -12.04
C SER A 86 -1.99 11.98 -11.51
N MET A 87 -2.78 11.03 -12.02
CA MET A 87 -2.67 9.61 -11.71
C MET A 87 -1.38 9.02 -12.28
N ASP A 88 -1.00 9.40 -13.50
CA ASP A 88 0.27 9.00 -14.13
C ASP A 88 1.47 9.44 -13.29
N LYS A 89 1.49 10.72 -12.92
CA LYS A 89 2.53 11.27 -12.04
C LYS A 89 2.56 10.59 -10.68
N LEU A 90 1.39 10.27 -10.11
CA LEU A 90 1.30 9.54 -8.84
C LEU A 90 1.96 8.16 -8.96
N TYR A 91 1.60 7.39 -9.99
CA TYR A 91 2.15 6.05 -10.21
C TYR A 91 3.66 6.05 -10.48
N ASP A 92 4.15 7.04 -11.24
CA ASP A 92 5.58 7.19 -11.51
C ASP A 92 6.36 7.55 -10.24
N LEU A 93 5.83 8.46 -9.41
CA LEU A 93 6.44 8.80 -8.12
C LEU A 93 6.46 7.61 -7.16
N MET A 94 5.36 6.86 -7.05
CA MET A 94 5.29 5.64 -6.23
C MET A 94 6.36 4.63 -6.66
N THR A 95 6.46 4.40 -7.97
CA THR A 95 7.42 3.46 -8.54
C THR A 95 8.85 3.94 -8.33
N MET A 96 9.10 5.25 -8.49
CA MET A 96 10.41 5.85 -8.28
C MET A 96 10.87 5.73 -6.83
N ALA A 97 10.00 6.12 -5.88
CA ALA A 97 10.30 6.11 -4.45
C ALA A 97 10.56 4.68 -3.94
N PHE A 98 9.71 3.72 -4.32
CA PHE A 98 9.92 2.34 -3.92
C PHE A 98 11.19 1.72 -4.54
N LYS A 99 11.46 1.98 -5.84
CA LYS A 99 12.72 1.54 -6.47
C LYS A 99 13.95 2.10 -5.76
N TYR A 100 13.88 3.36 -5.34
CA TYR A 100 14.94 3.99 -4.58
C TYR A 100 15.15 3.29 -3.23
N GLN A 101 14.09 3.04 -2.46
CA GLN A 101 14.19 2.29 -1.19
C GLN A 101 14.77 0.88 -1.38
N VAL A 102 14.33 0.16 -2.41
CA VAL A 102 14.88 -1.17 -2.75
C VAL A 102 16.36 -1.08 -3.13
N SER A 103 16.78 -0.05 -3.85
CA SER A 103 18.19 0.17 -4.20
C SER A 103 19.09 0.43 -2.99
N LEU A 104 18.52 0.86 -1.86
CA LEU A 104 19.23 1.08 -0.61
C LEU A 104 19.26 -0.17 0.29
N CYS A 105 18.46 -1.19 -0.02
CA CYS A 105 18.42 -2.44 0.73
C CYS A 105 19.69 -3.26 0.46
N LEU A 106 20.47 -3.55 1.50
CA LEU A 106 21.70 -4.35 1.39
C LEU A 106 21.42 -5.84 1.59
N ARG A 107 20.30 -6.17 2.24
CA ARG A 107 19.87 -7.54 2.54
C ARG A 107 18.39 -7.72 2.19
N PRO A 108 17.95 -8.94 1.82
CA PRO A 108 16.53 -9.21 1.56
C PRO A 108 15.61 -8.88 2.76
N SER A 109 16.11 -9.03 3.98
CA SER A 109 15.41 -8.64 5.21
C SER A 109 15.04 -7.16 5.24
N ASP A 110 15.81 -6.30 4.59
CA ASP A 110 15.58 -4.86 4.60
C ASP A 110 14.32 -4.50 3.82
N ILE A 111 13.97 -5.28 2.78
CA ILE A 111 12.71 -5.11 2.02
C ILE A 111 11.50 -5.42 2.91
N MET A 112 11.61 -6.42 3.78
CA MET A 112 10.59 -6.70 4.78
C MET A 112 10.46 -5.53 5.76
N LEU A 113 11.58 -4.97 6.22
CA LEU A 113 11.56 -3.81 7.12
C LEU A 113 10.91 -2.59 6.46
N VAL A 114 11.20 -2.32 5.19
CA VAL A 114 10.52 -1.28 4.40
C VAL A 114 9.01 -1.54 4.38
N THR A 115 8.59 -2.78 4.10
CA THR A 115 7.17 -3.16 4.09
C THR A 115 6.49 -2.95 5.44
N LEU A 116 7.17 -3.30 6.54
CA LEU A 116 6.67 -3.10 7.90
C LEU A 116 6.56 -1.60 8.24
N ASN A 117 7.52 -0.78 7.81
CA ASN A 117 7.46 0.67 7.98
C ASN A 117 6.24 1.27 7.25
N HIS A 118 5.94 0.81 6.03
CA HIS A 118 4.70 1.22 5.35
C HIS A 118 3.46 0.77 6.11
N MET A 119 3.43 -0.45 6.63
CA MET A 119 2.30 -0.95 7.41
C MET A 119 2.06 -0.12 8.69
N ASP A 120 3.12 0.26 9.40
CA ASP A 120 3.00 1.09 10.60
C ASP A 120 2.48 2.50 10.29
N ALA A 121 2.93 3.10 9.18
CA ALA A 121 2.38 4.36 8.72
C ALA A 121 0.91 4.25 8.31
N LEU A 122 0.55 3.21 7.56
CA LEU A 122 -0.83 2.94 7.16
C LEU A 122 -1.75 2.75 8.36
N ARG A 123 -1.25 2.07 9.41
CA ARG A 123 -1.94 1.90 10.69
C ARG A 123 -2.18 3.24 11.39
N THR A 124 -1.22 4.15 11.32
CA THR A 124 -1.30 5.50 11.90
C THR A 124 -2.35 6.35 11.16
N PHE A 125 -2.43 6.25 9.82
CA PHE A 125 -3.44 6.97 9.04
C PHE A 125 -4.89 6.59 9.38
N VAL A 126 -5.12 5.41 9.96
CA VAL A 126 -6.46 4.90 10.30
C VAL A 126 -6.65 4.70 11.81
N GLU A 127 -5.86 5.39 12.63
CA GLU A 127 -5.90 5.24 14.09
C GLU A 127 -7.29 5.48 14.68
N GLU A 128 -8.03 6.45 14.11
CA GLU A 128 -9.38 6.84 14.52
C GLU A 128 -10.49 5.96 13.91
N ALA A 129 -10.14 5.01 13.03
CA ALA A 129 -11.07 4.12 12.35
C ALA A 129 -10.82 2.66 12.77
N PRO A 130 -11.35 2.21 13.92
CA PRO A 130 -10.99 0.92 14.53
C PRO A 130 -11.29 -0.29 13.63
N ALA A 131 -12.37 -0.23 12.85
CA ALA A 131 -12.71 -1.29 11.90
C ALA A 131 -11.67 -1.42 10.76
N ILE A 132 -11.13 -0.32 10.26
CA ILE A 132 -10.12 -0.30 9.20
C ILE A 132 -8.75 -0.67 9.79
N LYS A 133 -8.42 -0.12 10.96
CA LYS A 133 -7.22 -0.48 11.72
C LYS A 133 -7.13 -1.99 11.96
N ALA A 134 -8.24 -2.63 12.33
CA ALA A 134 -8.28 -4.07 12.49
C ALA A 134 -7.95 -4.83 11.19
N GLN A 135 -8.33 -4.31 10.01
CA GLN A 135 -7.98 -4.91 8.73
C GLN A 135 -6.47 -4.79 8.44
N VAL A 136 -5.89 -3.61 8.70
CA VAL A 136 -4.43 -3.39 8.57
C VAL A 136 -3.67 -4.32 9.53
N ASP A 137 -4.09 -4.42 10.79
CA ASP A 137 -3.49 -5.28 11.80
C ASP A 137 -3.57 -6.77 11.41
N ASN A 138 -4.66 -7.21 10.77
CA ASN A 138 -4.78 -8.58 10.28
C ASN A 138 -3.77 -8.88 9.17
N VAL A 139 -3.58 -7.96 8.23
CA VAL A 139 -2.58 -8.12 7.17
C VAL A 139 -1.16 -8.07 7.73
N PHE A 140 -0.90 -7.23 8.74
CA PHE A 140 0.38 -7.20 9.44
C PHE A 140 0.72 -8.57 10.04
N ARG A 141 -0.23 -9.22 10.73
CA ARG A 141 -0.05 -10.58 11.24
C ARG A 141 0.19 -11.60 10.13
N LEU A 142 -0.51 -11.46 9.00
CA LEU A 142 -0.37 -12.36 7.85
C LEU A 142 1.03 -12.25 7.24
N LEU A 143 1.57 -11.03 7.10
CA LEU A 143 2.94 -10.79 6.63
C LEU A 143 3.99 -11.45 7.52
N ILE A 144 3.85 -11.31 8.84
CA ILE A 144 4.78 -11.95 9.80
C ILE A 144 4.70 -13.46 9.68
N THR A 145 3.49 -14.04 9.66
CA THR A 145 3.30 -15.49 9.55
C THR A 145 3.92 -16.06 8.26
N VAL A 146 3.75 -15.34 7.14
CA VAL A 146 4.29 -15.79 5.84
C VAL A 146 5.81 -15.67 5.79
N SER A 147 6.40 -14.69 6.48
CA SER A 147 7.85 -14.50 6.53
C SER A 147 8.56 -15.44 7.48
N THR A 148 7.99 -15.73 8.65
CA THR A 148 8.57 -16.70 9.61
C THR A 148 8.54 -18.13 9.09
N ASN A 149 7.57 -18.48 8.24
CA ASN A 149 7.50 -19.81 7.62
C ASN A 149 8.58 -20.04 6.54
N GLN A 150 9.38 -19.02 6.18
CA GLN A 150 10.50 -19.18 5.24
C GLN A 150 11.77 -19.75 5.89
N ASP A 151 11.90 -19.70 7.23
CA ASP A 151 13.08 -20.19 7.94
C ASP A 151 13.04 -21.71 8.27
N VAL A 152 11.96 -22.40 7.89
CA VAL A 152 11.71 -23.82 8.23
C VAL A 152 11.69 -24.75 7.00
N SER A 153 12.13 -24.27 5.82
CA SER A 153 12.17 -25.07 4.57
C SER A 153 13.57 -25.19 4.00
#